data_AF-A0A960J0Z9-F1
#
_entry.id   AF-A0A960J0Z9-F1
#
_cell.length_a   1.000
_cell.length_b   1.000
_cell.length_c   1.000
_cell.angle_alpha   90.00
_cell.angle_beta   90.00
_cell.angle_gamma   90.00
#
_symmetry.space_group_name_H-M   'P 1'
#
loop_
_entity.id
_entity.type
_entity.pdbx_description
1 polymer ?
#
loop_
_entity_poly.entity_id
_entity_poly.type
_entity_poly.pdbx_seq_one_letter_code
_entity_poly.pdbx_strand_id
1 'polypeptide(L)'
;MIDRAAAAAGAGLLVLAAVACSSADEGATAPEDAPAAASPTTSVPAGPEPSEGCGAAPVAAPGTTDETITVDGNEGRYQLIVPEGYDGTTPLPLVFGLHALTVSYTFVPAGAGFADMAEDYDFIGVSPSNLVDGGTFFWMAAPVEDNPDVAFMEALLDELEAGLCIDTTQVFSTGQSNGAQMSSVLACQVSDRITAVAPIAGVEFPAEEGVCDDRPVPVMAFHGTADPIVTYEGGGLNAATIADMHYWKGDVPADVPAHDGVDAAMDNWAAHNGCEPGRQEERVSDEVVRATWEGCEAETVLYVVEGGGHTWPGRPTPGFEEQFGPTTMDIEATPLMFEFFLGPADSA
;
A
#
# COMPACT_ATOMS: atom_id res chain seq x y z
N MET A 1 -21.75 57.57 -36.84
CA MET A 1 -21.62 58.13 -35.47
C MET A 1 -20.40 57.45 -34.88
N ILE A 2 -19.19 58.04 -35.05
CA ILE A 2 -18.53 58.95 -34.09
C ILE A 2 -18.36 58.24 -32.74
N ASP A 3 -17.19 57.98 -32.16
CA ASP A 3 -15.78 58.24 -32.50
C ASP A 3 -14.89 57.45 -31.52
N ARG A 4 -13.67 57.10 -31.95
CA ARG A 4 -12.33 57.25 -31.31
C ARG A 4 -12.14 57.11 -29.77
N ALA A 5 -11.00 56.66 -29.22
CA ALA A 5 -9.71 56.15 -29.73
C ALA A 5 -8.74 55.88 -28.55
N ALA A 6 -7.65 55.15 -28.88
CA ALA A 6 -6.26 55.22 -28.39
C ALA A 6 -5.95 54.96 -26.89
N ALA A 7 -5.13 53.97 -26.51
CA ALA A 7 -3.72 53.67 -26.83
C ALA A 7 -2.70 54.61 -26.17
N ALA A 8 -1.76 54.04 -25.40
CA ALA A 8 -0.31 54.14 -25.64
C ALA A 8 0.52 53.49 -24.52
N ALA A 9 1.56 52.78 -24.95
CA ALA A 9 2.67 52.24 -24.17
C ALA A 9 3.69 53.34 -23.77
N GLY A 10 4.56 53.02 -22.81
CA GLY A 10 5.74 53.83 -22.50
C GLY A 10 6.80 53.02 -21.74
N ALA A 11 7.93 52.78 -22.40
CA ALA A 11 9.18 52.28 -21.84
C ALA A 11 10.15 53.46 -21.55
N GLY A 12 11.06 53.30 -20.60
CA GLY A 12 12.25 54.15 -20.40
C GLY A 12 12.89 53.87 -19.03
N LEU A 13 14.04 53.18 -18.92
CA LEU A 13 15.46 53.52 -19.20
C LEU A 13 16.21 53.99 -17.93
N LEU A 14 17.37 53.34 -17.72
CA LEU A 14 18.38 53.49 -16.66
C LEU A 14 18.86 54.93 -16.37
N VAL A 15 19.26 55.16 -15.10
CA VAL A 15 20.37 56.05 -14.73
C VAL A 15 21.19 55.43 -13.57
N LEU A 16 22.50 55.28 -13.78
CA LEU A 16 23.51 54.98 -12.74
C LEU A 16 23.79 56.20 -11.85
N ALA A 17 24.08 55.96 -10.57
CA ALA A 17 24.96 56.82 -9.79
C ALA A 17 25.85 55.96 -8.87
N ALA A 18 27.16 56.16 -8.98
CA ALA A 18 28.19 55.62 -8.11
C ALA A 18 28.71 56.73 -7.16
N VAL A 19 29.65 56.34 -6.26
CA VAL A 19 30.45 57.15 -5.30
C VAL A 19 29.83 57.15 -3.88
N ALA A 20 30.51 56.83 -2.77
CA ALA A 20 31.93 56.67 -2.42
C ALA A 20 32.12 55.72 -1.21
N CYS A 21 33.34 55.18 -1.08
CA CYS A 21 33.87 54.55 0.13
C CYS A 21 34.06 55.56 1.28
N SER A 22 33.81 55.12 2.51
CA SER A 22 34.58 55.55 3.69
C SER A 22 34.64 54.42 4.70
N SER A 23 35.87 54.03 5.03
CA SER A 23 36.28 53.13 6.10
C SER A 23 36.01 53.74 7.48
N ALA A 24 35.54 52.93 8.42
CA ALA A 24 35.88 53.05 9.83
C ALA A 24 35.82 51.66 10.46
N ASP A 25 37.01 51.17 10.77
CA ASP A 25 37.30 50.05 11.66
C ASP A 25 36.97 50.48 13.10
N GLU A 26 36.34 49.61 13.89
CA GLU A 26 36.47 49.48 15.36
C GLU A 26 35.31 48.64 15.93
N GLY A 27 35.66 47.52 16.59
CA GLY A 27 34.79 46.89 17.58
C GLY A 27 34.44 45.42 17.33
N ALA A 28 35.43 44.54 17.41
CA ALA A 28 35.20 43.11 17.56
C ALA A 28 34.60 42.82 18.95
N THR A 29 33.40 42.22 18.96
CA THR A 29 32.90 41.41 20.08
C THR A 29 32.40 40.09 19.49
N ALA A 30 33.10 39.00 19.83
CA ALA A 30 32.74 37.65 19.44
C ALA A 30 31.39 37.25 20.08
N PRO A 31 30.45 36.61 19.36
CA PRO A 31 29.36 35.90 19.99
C PRO A 31 29.84 34.54 20.48
N GLU A 32 29.52 34.26 21.74
CA GLU A 32 29.69 32.97 22.43
C GLU A 32 28.91 31.83 21.75
N ASP A 33 29.57 30.67 21.70
CA ASP A 33 29.06 29.30 21.57
C ASP A 33 27.66 29.09 20.97
N ALA A 34 27.60 29.00 19.64
CA ALA A 34 26.54 28.24 18.98
C ALA A 34 26.78 26.74 19.22
N PRO A 35 25.80 25.95 19.67
CA PRO A 35 25.97 24.52 19.79
C PRO A 35 26.22 23.95 18.39
N ALA A 36 27.30 23.18 18.25
CA ALA A 36 27.58 22.44 17.04
C ALA A 36 26.34 21.61 16.68
N ALA A 37 25.79 21.84 15.48
CA ALA A 37 24.75 20.99 14.93
C ALA A 37 25.27 19.56 14.94
N ALA A 38 24.64 18.70 15.75
CA ALA A 38 24.89 17.28 15.69
C ALA A 38 24.56 16.85 14.26
N SER A 39 25.56 16.32 13.55
CA SER A 39 25.33 15.63 12.29
C SER A 39 24.27 14.55 12.54
N PRO A 40 23.30 14.35 11.62
CA PRO A 40 22.36 13.25 11.77
C PRO A 40 23.19 11.97 11.82
N THR A 41 23.19 11.31 12.97
CA THR A 41 23.59 9.92 13.06
C THR A 41 22.62 9.19 12.15
N THR A 42 23.09 8.79 10.97
CA THR A 42 22.46 7.75 10.17
C THR A 42 22.36 6.53 11.08
N SER A 43 21.17 6.30 11.63
CA SER A 43 20.86 5.05 12.31
C SER A 43 21.10 3.95 11.29
N VAL A 44 21.98 3.02 11.64
CA VAL A 44 22.05 1.72 10.98
C VAL A 44 20.61 1.19 10.94
N PRO A 45 20.09 0.68 9.81
CA PRO A 45 18.78 0.03 9.82
C PRO A 45 18.84 -1.03 10.93
N ALA A 46 17.88 -0.95 11.86
CA ALA A 46 17.77 -1.98 12.89
C ALA A 46 17.68 -3.32 12.14
N GLY A 47 18.47 -4.31 12.58
CA GLY A 47 18.28 -5.67 12.08
C GLY A 47 16.88 -6.17 12.43
N PRO A 48 16.51 -7.38 11.98
CA PRO A 48 15.18 -7.93 12.21
C PRO A 48 14.79 -7.86 13.69
N GLU A 49 13.59 -7.40 14.00
CA GLU A 49 13.08 -7.33 15.36
C GLU A 49 12.19 -8.55 15.64
N PRO A 50 12.63 -9.47 16.51
CA PRO A 50 11.88 -10.70 16.77
C PRO A 50 10.58 -10.41 17.52
N SER A 51 9.50 -11.03 17.07
CA SER A 51 8.24 -11.12 17.80
C SER A 51 8.38 -11.94 19.09
N GLU A 52 7.38 -11.85 19.96
CA GLU A 52 7.34 -12.56 21.24
C GLU A 52 7.23 -14.10 21.10
N GLY A 53 6.75 -14.59 19.96
CA GLY A 53 6.69 -16.01 19.61
C GLY A 53 8.03 -16.63 19.22
N CYS A 54 9.08 -15.83 19.03
CA CYS A 54 10.41 -16.36 18.71
C CYS A 54 10.97 -17.28 19.82
N GLY A 55 11.28 -18.52 19.45
CA GLY A 55 11.75 -19.57 20.34
C GLY A 55 10.66 -20.30 21.11
N ALA A 56 9.38 -20.02 20.84
CA ALA A 56 8.25 -20.73 21.44
C ALA A 56 8.13 -22.16 20.90
N ALA A 57 7.50 -23.04 21.69
CA ALA A 57 7.21 -24.41 21.31
C ALA A 57 5.72 -24.74 21.50
N PRO A 58 5.11 -25.55 20.63
CA PRO A 58 5.72 -26.22 19.47
C PRO A 58 5.99 -25.26 18.31
N VAL A 59 7.06 -25.52 17.54
CA VAL A 59 7.32 -24.81 16.29
C VAL A 59 6.26 -25.23 15.27
N ALA A 60 5.67 -24.26 14.57
CA ALA A 60 4.72 -24.52 13.50
C ALA A 60 5.34 -25.41 12.42
N ALA A 61 4.58 -26.38 11.92
CA ALA A 61 5.07 -27.25 10.86
C ALA A 61 5.04 -26.51 9.51
N PRO A 62 6.04 -26.73 8.64
CA PRO A 62 6.02 -26.20 7.29
C PRO A 62 4.81 -26.66 6.46
N GLY A 63 4.49 -25.88 5.45
CA GLY A 63 3.40 -26.10 4.52
C GLY A 63 2.24 -25.15 4.73
N THR A 64 1.11 -25.50 4.10
CA THR A 64 -0.11 -24.70 4.11
C THR A 64 -1.16 -25.35 4.99
N THR A 65 -1.67 -24.64 5.99
CA THR A 65 -2.73 -25.11 6.90
C THR A 65 -3.93 -24.16 6.92
N ASP A 66 -5.11 -24.71 7.21
CA ASP A 66 -6.32 -23.95 7.50
C ASP A 66 -6.45 -23.81 9.02
N GLU A 67 -6.43 -22.57 9.51
CA GLU A 67 -6.50 -22.24 10.93
C GLU A 67 -7.73 -21.38 11.24
N THR A 68 -8.03 -21.25 12.52
CA THR A 68 -9.15 -20.44 13.03
C THR A 68 -8.68 -19.49 14.11
N ILE A 69 -9.26 -18.30 14.16
CA ILE A 69 -9.07 -17.32 15.22
C ILE A 69 -10.44 -16.93 15.80
N THR A 70 -10.49 -16.49 17.06
CA THR A 70 -11.70 -15.90 17.63
C THR A 70 -11.42 -14.47 18.07
N VAL A 71 -12.07 -13.49 17.42
CA VAL A 71 -11.97 -12.06 17.76
C VAL A 71 -13.34 -11.58 18.24
N ASP A 72 -13.41 -11.09 19.49
CA ASP A 72 -14.65 -10.61 20.13
C ASP A 72 -15.84 -11.59 20.04
N GLY A 73 -15.53 -12.89 20.08
CA GLY A 73 -16.54 -13.96 20.01
C GLY A 73 -17.00 -14.32 18.59
N ASN A 74 -16.41 -13.71 17.56
CA ASN A 74 -16.61 -14.10 16.15
C ASN A 74 -15.47 -15.03 15.72
N GLU A 75 -15.81 -16.17 15.12
CA GLU A 75 -14.83 -17.07 14.49
C GLU A 75 -14.39 -16.46 13.15
N GLY A 76 -13.09 -16.29 12.97
CA GLY A 76 -12.45 -16.04 11.68
C GLY A 76 -11.64 -17.25 11.24
N ARG A 77 -11.25 -17.27 9.97
CA ARG A 77 -10.41 -18.32 9.39
C ARG A 77 -9.27 -17.72 8.63
N TYR A 78 -8.17 -18.45 8.55
CA TYR A 78 -7.07 -18.05 7.71
C TYR A 78 -6.32 -19.25 7.18
N GLN A 79 -5.73 -19.09 6.01
CA GLN A 79 -4.71 -20.01 5.52
C GLN A 79 -3.35 -19.50 5.97
N LEU A 80 -2.60 -20.34 6.68
CA LEU A 80 -1.23 -20.06 7.09
C LEU A 80 -0.27 -20.80 6.16
N ILE A 81 0.75 -20.10 5.67
CA ILE A 81 1.84 -20.65 4.85
C ILE A 81 3.12 -20.49 5.65
N VAL A 82 3.74 -21.61 6.00
CA VAL A 82 5.03 -21.65 6.72
C VAL A 82 6.06 -22.28 5.78
N PRO A 83 7.16 -21.59 5.43
CA PRO A 83 8.16 -22.10 4.48
C PRO A 83 8.93 -23.29 5.07
N GLU A 84 9.53 -24.13 4.22
CA GLU A 84 10.28 -25.32 4.67
C GLU A 84 11.43 -24.99 5.63
N GLY A 85 12.05 -23.82 5.48
CA GLY A 85 13.17 -23.33 6.27
C GLY A 85 12.83 -22.81 7.68
N TYR A 86 11.54 -22.66 8.02
CA TYR A 86 11.13 -22.07 9.28
C TYR A 86 11.51 -22.93 10.50
N ASP A 87 12.33 -22.36 11.39
CA ASP A 87 12.85 -23.03 12.59
C ASP A 87 12.25 -22.49 13.91
N GLY A 88 11.41 -21.47 13.83
CA GLY A 88 10.80 -20.81 14.99
C GLY A 88 11.76 -19.95 15.81
N THR A 89 12.99 -19.70 15.35
CA THR A 89 14.01 -18.90 16.05
C THR A 89 14.63 -17.80 15.19
N THR A 90 14.58 -17.95 13.87
CA THR A 90 14.93 -16.92 12.90
C THR A 90 13.67 -16.11 12.56
N PRO A 91 13.61 -14.80 12.87
CA PRO A 91 12.46 -13.96 12.53
C PRO A 91 12.28 -13.90 11.02
N LEU A 92 11.08 -14.25 10.54
CA LEU A 92 10.74 -14.16 9.12
C LEU A 92 9.75 -13.01 8.86
N PRO A 93 9.78 -12.38 7.68
CA PRO A 93 8.73 -11.45 7.27
C PRO A 93 7.34 -12.09 7.31
N LEU A 94 6.31 -11.27 7.53
CA LEU A 94 4.90 -11.69 7.44
C LEU A 94 4.23 -10.98 6.27
N VAL A 95 3.48 -11.72 5.44
CA VAL A 95 2.75 -11.14 4.31
C VAL A 95 1.28 -11.53 4.34
N PHE A 96 0.41 -10.53 4.50
CA PHE A 96 -1.04 -10.66 4.37
C PHE A 96 -1.47 -10.71 2.90
N GLY A 97 -2.20 -11.75 2.51
CA GLY A 97 -2.82 -11.90 1.20
C GLY A 97 -4.34 -11.87 1.29
N LEU A 98 -4.96 -10.73 0.96
CA LEU A 98 -6.38 -10.45 1.19
C LEU A 98 -7.25 -10.81 -0.02
N HIS A 99 -8.30 -11.60 0.21
CA HIS A 99 -9.18 -12.08 -0.86
C HIS A 99 -10.06 -10.97 -1.47
N ALA A 100 -10.48 -11.17 -2.72
CA ALA A 100 -11.47 -10.33 -3.38
C ALA A 100 -12.89 -10.57 -2.84
N LEU A 101 -13.83 -9.68 -3.17
CA LEU A 101 -15.24 -9.82 -2.79
C LEU A 101 -15.83 -11.14 -3.33
N THR A 102 -16.59 -11.84 -2.48
CA THR A 102 -17.25 -13.13 -2.73
C THR A 102 -16.34 -14.34 -2.93
N VAL A 103 -15.02 -14.16 -2.94
CA VAL A 103 -14.05 -15.25 -3.12
C VAL A 103 -13.45 -15.65 -1.78
N SER A 104 -13.29 -16.96 -1.56
CA SER A 104 -12.71 -17.53 -0.34
C SER A 104 -11.28 -17.03 -0.08
N TYR A 105 -10.89 -16.99 1.19
CA TYR A 105 -9.51 -16.69 1.65
C TYR A 105 -8.43 -17.59 1.04
N THR A 106 -8.79 -18.74 0.49
CA THR A 106 -7.90 -19.63 -0.26
C THR A 106 -7.52 -19.10 -1.65
N PHE A 107 -8.12 -18.00 -2.10
CA PHE A 107 -7.93 -17.45 -3.45
C PHE A 107 -6.54 -16.89 -3.70
N VAL A 108 -6.06 -15.98 -2.84
CA VAL A 108 -4.75 -15.34 -3.03
C VAL A 108 -3.63 -16.37 -2.96
N PRO A 109 -3.60 -17.29 -1.96
CA PRO A 109 -2.57 -18.32 -1.90
C PRO A 109 -2.47 -19.19 -3.16
N ALA A 110 -3.62 -19.67 -3.65
CA ALA A 110 -3.67 -20.60 -4.78
C ALA A 110 -3.54 -19.91 -6.15
N GLY A 111 -4.06 -18.68 -6.27
CA GLY A 111 -4.17 -17.96 -7.55
C GLY A 111 -3.02 -17.00 -7.82
N ALA A 112 -2.43 -16.39 -6.77
CA ALA A 112 -1.36 -15.41 -6.91
C ALA A 112 0.05 -16.02 -6.84
N GLY A 113 0.19 -17.29 -6.42
CA GLY A 113 1.48 -17.97 -6.30
C GLY A 113 2.27 -17.63 -5.05
N PHE A 114 1.58 -17.36 -3.95
CA PHE A 114 2.18 -17.02 -2.66
C PHE A 114 3.02 -18.15 -2.06
N ALA A 115 2.58 -19.40 -2.20
CA ALA A 115 3.32 -20.54 -1.65
C ALA A 115 4.70 -20.69 -2.30
N ASP A 116 4.81 -20.51 -3.61
CA ASP A 116 6.10 -20.55 -4.32
C ASP A 116 7.02 -19.41 -3.83
N MET A 117 6.45 -18.21 -3.68
CA MET A 117 7.21 -17.04 -3.21
C MET A 117 7.64 -17.18 -1.74
N ALA A 118 6.85 -17.85 -0.90
CA ALA A 118 7.18 -18.08 0.50
C ALA A 118 8.48 -18.89 0.64
N GLU A 119 8.70 -19.85 -0.26
CA GLU A 119 9.95 -20.61 -0.31
C GLU A 119 11.10 -19.79 -0.91
N ASP A 120 10.84 -18.97 -1.93
CA ASP A 120 11.89 -18.18 -2.60
C ASP A 120 12.41 -17.00 -1.75
N TYR A 121 11.55 -16.45 -0.87
CA TYR A 121 11.83 -15.25 -0.08
C TYR A 121 11.85 -15.49 1.44
N ASP A 122 11.66 -16.74 1.89
CA ASP A 122 11.61 -17.12 3.32
C ASP A 122 10.65 -16.24 4.14
N PHE A 123 9.37 -16.15 3.75
CA PHE A 123 8.35 -15.41 4.50
C PHE A 123 7.20 -16.30 5.00
N ILE A 124 6.53 -15.84 6.07
CA ILE A 124 5.28 -16.44 6.56
C ILE A 124 4.11 -15.77 5.84
N GLY A 125 3.31 -16.55 5.12
CA GLY A 125 2.11 -16.06 4.43
C GLY A 125 0.86 -16.25 5.26
N VAL A 126 -0.03 -15.27 5.28
CA VAL A 126 -1.34 -15.40 5.92
C VAL A 126 -2.44 -14.84 5.03
N SER A 127 -3.47 -15.64 4.75
CA SER A 127 -4.65 -15.22 3.99
C SER A 127 -5.89 -15.40 4.82
N PRO A 128 -6.38 -14.33 5.48
CA PRO A 128 -7.49 -14.43 6.40
C PRO A 128 -8.84 -14.13 5.75
N SER A 129 -9.90 -14.47 6.48
CA SER A 129 -11.25 -13.97 6.30
C SER A 129 -11.96 -13.94 7.64
N ASN A 130 -12.55 -12.80 7.94
CA ASN A 130 -13.42 -12.51 9.08
C ASN A 130 -14.84 -13.09 8.88
N LEU A 131 -14.99 -14.38 8.56
CA LEU A 131 -16.31 -14.89 8.20
C LEU A 131 -17.17 -15.26 9.43
N VAL A 132 -18.14 -14.41 9.73
CA VAL A 132 -19.27 -14.73 10.62
C VAL A 132 -20.17 -15.75 9.91
N ASP A 133 -20.40 -16.91 10.52
CA ASP A 133 -21.15 -18.06 9.99
C ASP A 133 -22.29 -17.71 9.00
N GLY A 134 -22.17 -18.22 7.77
CA GLY A 134 -23.19 -18.07 6.70
C GLY A 134 -23.16 -16.75 5.93
N GLY A 135 -22.12 -15.93 6.12
CA GLY A 135 -21.90 -14.66 5.42
C GLY A 135 -21.21 -14.78 4.04
N THR A 136 -21.17 -13.64 3.33
CA THR A 136 -20.40 -13.47 2.09
C THR A 136 -18.94 -13.14 2.45
N PHE A 137 -17.96 -13.66 1.71
CA PHE A 137 -16.57 -13.18 1.82
C PHE A 137 -16.48 -11.72 1.40
N PHE A 138 -16.16 -10.80 2.31
CA PHE A 138 -15.97 -9.39 2.00
C PHE A 138 -15.07 -8.75 3.06
N TRP A 139 -14.50 -7.60 2.73
CA TRP A 139 -13.85 -6.68 3.64
C TRP A 139 -14.63 -5.37 3.71
N MET A 140 -14.86 -4.85 4.91
CA MET A 140 -15.23 -3.46 5.15
C MET A 140 -14.00 -2.58 4.88
N ALA A 141 -13.65 -2.43 3.60
CA ALA A 141 -12.58 -1.55 3.15
C ALA A 141 -13.04 -0.08 3.17
N ALA A 142 -13.43 0.41 4.34
CA ALA A 142 -13.80 1.80 4.56
C ALA A 142 -12.90 2.39 5.65
N PRO A 143 -12.37 3.60 5.46
CA PRO A 143 -11.59 4.28 6.49
C PRO A 143 -12.54 4.87 7.54
N VAL A 144 -12.97 4.06 8.50
CA VAL A 144 -13.78 4.49 9.65
C VAL A 144 -13.07 4.11 10.94
N GLU A 145 -13.23 4.90 12.01
CA GLU A 145 -12.53 4.71 13.29
C GLU A 145 -12.82 3.34 13.92
N ASP A 146 -14.08 2.91 13.89
CA ASP A 146 -14.53 1.62 14.45
C ASP A 146 -14.63 0.53 13.37
N ASN A 147 -13.60 0.38 12.53
CA ASN A 147 -13.61 -0.63 11.46
C ASN A 147 -13.40 -2.05 12.05
N PRO A 148 -14.40 -2.94 11.99
CA PRO A 148 -14.30 -4.29 12.57
C PRO A 148 -13.26 -5.17 11.87
N ASP A 149 -12.95 -4.88 10.61
CA ASP A 149 -12.00 -5.67 9.84
C ASP A 149 -10.58 -5.24 10.16
N VAL A 150 -10.36 -3.95 10.45
CA VAL A 150 -9.08 -3.50 11.01
C VAL A 150 -8.83 -4.13 12.37
N ALA A 151 -9.81 -4.08 13.28
CA ALA A 151 -9.71 -4.72 14.59
C ALA A 151 -9.44 -6.24 14.49
N PHE A 152 -10.06 -6.92 13.52
CA PHE A 152 -9.80 -8.33 13.23
C PHE A 152 -8.36 -8.57 12.75
N MET A 153 -7.85 -7.72 11.85
CA MET A 153 -6.51 -7.85 11.30
C MET A 153 -5.43 -7.59 12.36
N GLU A 154 -5.62 -6.58 13.23
CA GLU A 154 -4.74 -6.33 14.38
C GLU A 154 -4.73 -7.51 15.36
N ALA A 155 -5.91 -8.02 15.74
CA ALA A 155 -6.00 -9.17 16.63
C ALA A 155 -5.37 -10.44 16.04
N LEU A 156 -5.48 -10.63 14.72
CA LEU A 156 -4.81 -11.73 14.02
C LEU A 156 -3.28 -11.55 14.01
N LEU A 157 -2.80 -10.32 13.77
CA LEU A 157 -1.37 -10.02 13.83
C LEU A 157 -0.79 -10.32 15.23
N ASP A 158 -1.48 -9.89 16.29
CA ASP A 158 -1.09 -10.18 17.67
C ASP A 158 -1.06 -11.70 17.96
N GLU A 159 -2.05 -12.46 17.47
CA GLU A 159 -2.06 -13.93 17.63
C GLU A 159 -0.87 -14.60 16.91
N LEU A 160 -0.57 -14.15 15.68
CA LEU A 160 0.54 -14.68 14.90
C LEU A 160 1.88 -14.34 15.55
N GLU A 161 2.07 -13.12 16.04
CA GLU A 161 3.31 -12.70 16.68
C GLU A 161 3.55 -13.36 18.03
N ALA A 162 2.50 -13.73 18.75
CA ALA A 162 2.59 -14.54 19.96
C ALA A 162 2.92 -16.02 19.67
N GLY A 163 2.52 -16.53 18.49
CA GLY A 163 2.66 -17.95 18.13
C GLY A 163 3.85 -18.29 17.23
N LEU A 164 4.35 -17.32 16.47
CA LEU A 164 5.36 -17.49 15.42
C LEU A 164 6.53 -16.53 15.64
N CYS A 165 7.69 -16.85 15.07
CA CYS A 165 8.87 -16.01 15.04
C CYS A 165 8.84 -15.12 13.80
N ILE A 166 8.26 -13.94 13.97
CA ILE A 166 8.04 -12.94 12.92
C ILE A 166 9.01 -11.79 13.14
N ASP A 167 9.53 -11.22 12.05
CA ASP A 167 10.19 -9.91 12.08
C ASP A 167 9.12 -8.81 12.10
N THR A 168 8.94 -8.17 13.26
CA THR A 168 7.90 -7.15 13.47
C THR A 168 8.16 -5.87 12.67
N THR A 169 9.34 -5.72 12.04
CA THR A 169 9.66 -4.62 11.13
C THR A 169 9.35 -4.93 9.66
N GLN A 170 8.95 -6.16 9.35
CA GLN A 170 8.71 -6.65 8.00
C GLN A 170 7.33 -7.31 7.87
N VAL A 171 6.27 -6.51 8.06
CA VAL A 171 4.88 -6.95 7.91
C VAL A 171 4.25 -6.26 6.71
N PHE A 172 3.81 -7.03 5.73
CA PHE A 172 3.33 -6.51 4.44
C PHE A 172 1.88 -6.91 4.18
N SER A 173 1.21 -6.16 3.30
CA SER A 173 -0.15 -6.50 2.88
C SER A 173 -0.36 -6.33 1.38
N THR A 174 -1.15 -7.22 0.80
CA THR A 174 -1.62 -7.14 -0.59
C THR A 174 -2.99 -7.79 -0.68
N GLY A 175 -3.65 -7.61 -1.81
CA GLY A 175 -4.88 -8.30 -2.14
C GLY A 175 -5.33 -7.91 -3.53
N GLN A 176 -6.46 -8.49 -3.96
CA GLN A 176 -7.12 -8.09 -5.20
C GLN A 176 -8.46 -7.43 -4.90
N SER A 177 -8.84 -6.40 -5.65
CA SER A 177 -10.19 -5.81 -5.60
C SER A 177 -10.52 -5.30 -4.20
N ASN A 178 -11.62 -5.75 -3.59
CA ASN A 178 -11.97 -5.44 -2.20
C ASN A 178 -10.87 -5.78 -1.17
N GLY A 179 -10.03 -6.79 -1.42
CA GLY A 179 -8.84 -7.06 -0.61
C GLY A 179 -7.71 -6.04 -0.83
N ALA A 180 -7.58 -5.50 -2.04
CA ALA A 180 -6.64 -4.41 -2.33
C ALA A 180 -7.06 -3.10 -1.67
N GLN A 181 -8.37 -2.83 -1.64
CA GLN A 181 -8.96 -1.70 -0.90
C GLN A 181 -8.66 -1.86 0.60
N MET A 182 -8.93 -3.05 1.17
CA MET A 182 -8.59 -3.32 2.57
C MET A 182 -7.09 -3.18 2.86
N SER A 183 -6.23 -3.62 1.94
CA SER A 183 -4.78 -3.43 2.07
C SER A 183 -4.40 -1.94 2.14
N SER A 184 -5.08 -1.10 1.37
CA SER A 184 -4.92 0.36 1.44
C SER A 184 -5.41 0.94 2.77
N VAL A 185 -6.53 0.44 3.31
CA VAL A 185 -7.01 0.81 4.65
C VAL A 185 -5.99 0.42 5.74
N LEU A 186 -5.37 -0.76 5.65
CA LEU A 186 -4.34 -1.17 6.61
C LEU A 186 -3.10 -0.28 6.56
N ALA A 187 -2.65 0.13 5.36
CA ALA A 187 -1.56 1.09 5.23
C ALA A 187 -1.89 2.46 5.84
N CYS A 188 -3.16 2.85 5.85
CA CYS A 188 -3.65 4.11 6.41
C CYS A 188 -3.85 4.06 7.94
N GLN A 189 -4.57 3.05 8.44
CA GLN A 189 -4.98 2.99 9.86
C GLN A 189 -4.03 2.21 10.76
N VAL A 190 -3.25 1.29 10.20
CA VAL A 190 -2.37 0.35 10.93
C VAL A 190 -0.92 0.54 10.49
N SER A 191 -0.59 1.78 10.11
CA SER A 191 0.69 2.13 9.48
C SER A 191 1.89 1.88 10.39
N ASP A 192 1.72 1.90 11.70
CA ASP A 192 2.75 1.63 12.72
C ASP A 192 3.18 0.16 12.73
N ARG A 193 2.32 -0.74 12.24
CA ARG A 193 2.60 -2.18 12.11
C ARG A 193 2.84 -2.62 10.67
N ILE A 194 2.23 -1.95 9.68
CA ILE A 194 2.37 -2.31 8.27
C ILE A 194 3.58 -1.59 7.66
N THR A 195 4.51 -2.38 7.12
CA THR A 195 5.76 -1.94 6.53
C THR A 195 5.58 -1.42 5.11
N ALA A 196 4.82 -2.11 4.26
CA ALA A 196 4.48 -1.67 2.90
C ALA A 196 3.26 -2.45 2.36
N VAL A 197 2.63 -1.91 1.31
CA VAL A 197 1.48 -2.56 0.66
C VAL A 197 1.58 -2.62 -0.85
N ALA A 198 0.92 -3.62 -1.44
CA ALA A 198 0.89 -3.81 -2.90
C ALA A 198 -0.51 -4.15 -3.44
N PRO A 199 -1.43 -3.19 -3.50
CA PRO A 199 -2.81 -3.41 -3.95
C PRO A 199 -2.92 -3.76 -5.45
N ILE A 200 -3.67 -4.81 -5.79
CA ILE A 200 -3.96 -5.23 -7.17
C ILE A 200 -5.42 -4.92 -7.52
N ALA A 201 -5.64 -4.13 -8.58
CA ALA A 201 -6.97 -3.79 -9.10
C ALA A 201 -7.93 -3.23 -8.03
N GLY A 202 -7.43 -2.35 -7.17
CA GLY A 202 -8.25 -1.74 -6.10
C GLY A 202 -7.47 -0.85 -5.14
N VAL A 203 -6.45 -0.12 -5.63
CA VAL A 203 -5.76 0.85 -4.79
C VAL A 203 -6.64 2.05 -4.51
N GLU A 204 -6.79 2.43 -3.24
CA GLU A 204 -7.44 3.67 -2.81
C GLU A 204 -6.47 4.45 -1.92
N PHE A 205 -6.63 5.78 -1.88
CA PHE A 205 -6.13 6.56 -0.77
C PHE A 205 -7.33 6.91 0.13
N PRO A 206 -7.37 6.45 1.39
CA PRO A 206 -8.51 6.72 2.26
C PRO A 206 -8.45 8.16 2.79
N ALA A 207 -8.91 9.13 1.98
CA ALA A 207 -8.68 10.56 2.14
C ALA A 207 -9.42 11.26 3.31
N GLU A 208 -10.05 10.52 4.22
CA GLU A 208 -10.81 11.09 5.33
C GLU A 208 -9.88 11.68 6.40
N GLU A 209 -10.05 12.98 6.67
CA GLU A 209 -9.19 13.72 7.60
C GLU A 209 -9.25 13.10 9.01
N GLY A 210 -8.09 12.75 9.55
CA GLY A 210 -7.95 12.18 10.89
C GLY A 210 -8.22 10.68 10.99
N VAL A 211 -8.42 9.99 9.86
CA VAL A 211 -8.56 8.52 9.85
C VAL A 211 -7.24 7.81 9.56
N CYS A 212 -6.40 8.35 8.68
CA CYS A 212 -5.06 7.82 8.47
C CYS A 212 -4.08 8.36 9.51
N ASP A 213 -3.16 7.49 9.93
CA ASP A 213 -1.93 7.91 10.60
C ASP A 213 -1.06 8.71 9.63
N ASP A 214 -0.29 9.67 10.16
CA ASP A 214 0.64 10.51 9.41
C ASP A 214 1.91 9.77 8.94
N ARG A 215 2.14 8.52 9.39
CA ARG A 215 3.34 7.76 8.99
C ARG A 215 3.31 7.40 7.49
N PRO A 216 4.40 7.71 6.74
CA PRO A 216 4.56 7.23 5.37
C PRO A 216 4.66 5.71 5.27
N VAL A 217 3.97 5.12 4.29
CA VAL A 217 3.98 3.67 4.02
C VAL A 217 4.23 3.44 2.53
N PRO A 218 5.27 2.71 2.13
CA PRO A 218 5.52 2.41 0.72
C PRO A 218 4.35 1.66 0.06
N VAL A 219 4.01 2.06 -1.17
CA VAL A 219 2.90 1.51 -1.94
C VAL A 219 3.33 1.14 -3.36
N MET A 220 3.07 -0.10 -3.77
CA MET A 220 3.18 -0.55 -5.17
C MET A 220 1.83 -1.04 -5.70
N ALA A 221 1.18 -0.26 -6.55
CA ALA A 221 -0.13 -0.62 -7.10
C ALA A 221 -0.06 -1.17 -8.53
N PHE A 222 -1.04 -2.00 -8.90
CA PHE A 222 -1.23 -2.50 -10.26
C PHE A 222 -2.69 -2.34 -10.67
N HIS A 223 -2.98 -1.70 -11.79
CA HIS A 223 -4.37 -1.48 -12.22
C HIS A 223 -4.55 -1.46 -13.74
N GLY A 224 -5.63 -2.07 -14.21
CA GLY A 224 -6.01 -2.09 -15.62
C GLY A 224 -6.82 -0.87 -16.04
N THR A 225 -6.47 -0.21 -17.15
CA THR A 225 -7.21 0.98 -17.61
C THR A 225 -8.59 0.64 -18.19
N ALA A 226 -8.87 -0.63 -18.48
CA ALA A 226 -10.15 -1.14 -18.96
C ALA A 226 -10.88 -2.01 -17.91
N ASP A 227 -10.51 -1.87 -16.64
CA ASP A 227 -11.17 -2.54 -15.51
C ASP A 227 -12.68 -2.17 -15.46
N PRO A 228 -13.59 -3.15 -15.65
CA PRO A 228 -15.03 -2.90 -15.67
C PRO A 228 -15.67 -2.90 -14.27
N ILE A 229 -14.93 -3.20 -13.21
CA ILE A 229 -15.43 -3.38 -11.84
C ILE A 229 -14.99 -2.22 -10.95
N VAL A 230 -13.67 -1.99 -10.84
CA VAL A 230 -13.06 -0.86 -10.14
C VAL A 230 -12.43 0.01 -11.21
N THR A 231 -13.20 0.96 -11.71
CA THR A 231 -12.84 1.70 -12.93
C THR A 231 -11.63 2.59 -12.68
N TYR A 232 -10.69 2.62 -13.64
CA TYR A 232 -9.45 3.39 -13.54
C TYR A 232 -9.68 4.89 -13.25
N GLU A 233 -10.70 5.48 -13.87
CA GLU A 233 -11.07 6.90 -13.72
C GLU A 233 -11.83 7.20 -12.41
N GLY A 234 -12.03 6.20 -11.55
CA GLY A 234 -12.77 6.31 -10.28
C GLY A 234 -14.22 5.89 -10.41
N GLY A 235 -14.87 5.65 -9.27
CA GLY A 235 -16.17 4.98 -9.19
C GLY A 235 -16.09 3.45 -9.30
N GLY A 236 -17.22 2.81 -9.61
CA GLY A 236 -17.33 1.35 -9.61
C GLY A 236 -17.56 0.76 -8.21
N LEU A 237 -17.09 -0.48 -8.00
CA LEU A 237 -17.26 -1.21 -6.75
C LEU A 237 -16.28 -0.72 -5.66
N ASN A 238 -16.81 -0.11 -4.61
CA ASN A 238 -16.11 0.29 -3.38
C ASN A 238 -16.93 -0.06 -2.13
N ALA A 239 -16.42 0.25 -0.92
CA ALA A 239 -17.14 -0.04 0.32
C ALA A 239 -18.56 0.55 0.38
N ALA A 240 -18.78 1.78 -0.11
CA ALA A 240 -20.11 2.39 -0.16
C ALA A 240 -21.07 1.57 -1.04
N THR A 241 -20.65 1.17 -2.23
CA THR A 241 -21.48 0.34 -3.12
C THR A 241 -21.68 -1.09 -2.61
N ILE A 242 -20.67 -1.68 -1.93
CA ILE A 242 -20.78 -3.00 -1.30
C ILE A 242 -21.82 -2.97 -0.17
N ALA A 243 -21.86 -1.87 0.60
CA ALA A 243 -22.87 -1.66 1.63
C ALA A 243 -24.29 -1.65 1.03
N ASP A 244 -24.48 -0.95 -0.09
CA ASP A 244 -25.76 -0.89 -0.81
C ASP A 244 -26.20 -2.26 -1.36
N MET A 245 -25.26 -3.18 -1.59
CA MET A 245 -25.55 -4.56 -2.01
C MET A 245 -26.03 -5.45 -0.85
N HIS A 246 -26.11 -4.92 0.39
CA HIS A 246 -26.48 -5.65 1.61
C HIS A 246 -25.57 -6.86 1.93
N TYR A 247 -24.32 -6.83 1.48
CA TYR A 247 -23.31 -7.78 1.92
C TYR A 247 -22.85 -7.50 3.36
N TRP A 248 -23.10 -6.29 3.85
CA TRP A 248 -22.91 -5.88 5.24
C TRP A 248 -24.24 -5.89 6.02
N LYS A 249 -24.19 -6.29 7.30
CA LYS A 249 -25.35 -6.25 8.22
C LYS A 249 -25.36 -5.07 9.19
N GLY A 250 -24.28 -4.28 9.25
CA GLY A 250 -24.25 -3.04 10.01
C GLY A 250 -24.53 -1.82 9.14
N ASP A 251 -24.33 -0.63 9.70
CA ASP A 251 -24.36 0.61 8.94
C ASP A 251 -22.97 0.83 8.31
N VAL A 252 -22.90 1.13 7.01
CA VAL A 252 -21.76 1.87 6.45
C VAL A 252 -22.17 3.34 6.47
N PRO A 253 -21.32 4.27 6.92
CA PRO A 253 -21.68 5.67 6.94
C PRO A 253 -22.14 6.13 5.54
N ALA A 254 -23.29 6.81 5.46
CA ALA A 254 -23.89 7.23 4.19
C ALA A 254 -23.05 8.28 3.44
N ASP A 255 -22.00 8.76 4.07
CA ASP A 255 -21.04 9.75 3.61
C ASP A 255 -19.69 9.17 3.19
N VAL A 256 -19.50 7.83 3.20
CA VAL A 256 -18.29 7.23 2.61
C VAL A 256 -18.16 7.69 1.16
N PRO A 257 -17.07 8.40 0.80
CA PRO A 257 -16.95 9.03 -0.50
C PRO A 257 -16.87 7.99 -1.61
N ALA A 258 -17.23 8.41 -2.83
CA ALA A 258 -16.92 7.63 -4.02
C ALA A 258 -15.40 7.52 -4.16
N HIS A 259 -14.94 6.36 -4.62
CA HIS A 259 -13.52 6.08 -4.79
C HIS A 259 -12.94 6.97 -5.90
N ASP A 260 -11.80 7.60 -5.61
CA ASP A 260 -11.04 8.41 -6.58
C ASP A 260 -10.55 7.55 -7.76
N GLY A 261 -10.15 8.20 -8.86
CA GLY A 261 -9.41 7.50 -9.91
C GLY A 261 -8.07 6.98 -9.40
N VAL A 262 -7.54 5.94 -10.04
CA VAL A 262 -6.26 5.30 -9.68
C VAL A 262 -5.12 6.33 -9.68
N ASP A 263 -5.08 7.21 -10.69
CA ASP A 263 -4.08 8.28 -10.76
C ASP A 263 -4.17 9.22 -9.55
N ALA A 264 -5.39 9.62 -9.16
CA ALA A 264 -5.60 10.51 -8.02
C ALA A 264 -5.29 9.82 -6.68
N ALA A 265 -5.68 8.55 -6.52
CA ALA A 265 -5.31 7.76 -5.35
C ALA A 265 -3.78 7.65 -5.19
N MET A 266 -3.06 7.41 -6.28
CA MET A 266 -1.60 7.31 -6.25
C MET A 266 -0.90 8.66 -6.06
N ASP A 267 -1.45 9.75 -6.60
CA ASP A 267 -0.96 11.11 -6.31
C ASP A 267 -1.18 11.47 -4.82
N ASN A 268 -2.30 11.04 -4.22
CA ASN A 268 -2.55 11.23 -2.79
C ASN A 268 -1.60 10.38 -1.93
N TRP A 269 -1.36 9.12 -2.28
CA TRP A 269 -0.33 8.30 -1.63
C TRP A 269 1.06 8.92 -1.76
N ALA A 270 1.42 9.43 -2.93
CA ALA A 270 2.70 10.12 -3.12
C ALA A 270 2.82 11.36 -2.24
N ALA A 271 1.75 12.16 -2.12
CA ALA A 271 1.73 13.30 -1.21
C ALA A 271 1.86 12.89 0.26
N HIS A 272 1.13 11.84 0.68
CA HIS A 272 1.23 11.25 2.02
C HIS A 272 2.64 10.75 2.32
N ASN A 273 3.27 10.11 1.33
CA ASN A 273 4.61 9.57 1.43
C ASN A 273 5.73 10.61 1.25
N GLY A 274 5.39 11.91 1.25
CA GLY A 274 6.36 13.01 1.19
C GLY A 274 7.06 13.15 -0.16
N CYS A 275 6.52 12.58 -1.23
CA CYS A 275 7.10 12.70 -2.57
C CYS A 275 7.03 14.13 -3.13
N GLU A 276 7.93 14.43 -4.06
CA GLU A 276 7.82 15.63 -4.87
C GLU A 276 6.60 15.57 -5.81
N PRO A 277 5.95 16.70 -6.13
CA PRO A 277 4.81 16.71 -7.04
C PRO A 277 5.17 16.24 -8.45
N GLY A 278 4.35 15.32 -8.97
CA GLY A 278 4.47 14.76 -10.30
C GLY A 278 5.18 13.40 -10.32
N ARG A 279 4.95 12.64 -11.39
CA ARG A 279 5.48 11.30 -11.58
C ARG A 279 6.33 11.20 -12.84
N GLN A 280 7.32 10.33 -12.79
CA GLN A 280 8.03 9.86 -13.97
C GLN A 280 7.32 8.63 -14.52
N GLU A 281 7.23 8.53 -15.84
CA GLU A 281 6.63 7.37 -16.50
C GLU A 281 7.66 6.68 -17.39
N GLU A 282 7.71 5.36 -17.27
CA GLU A 282 8.54 4.48 -18.08
C GLU A 282 7.65 3.41 -18.71
N ARG A 283 7.73 3.27 -20.03
CA ARG A 283 7.09 2.15 -20.72
C ARG A 283 7.93 0.89 -20.51
N VAL A 284 7.40 -0.06 -19.75
CA VAL A 284 8.09 -1.33 -19.43
C VAL A 284 7.77 -2.42 -20.45
N SER A 285 6.62 -2.35 -21.12
CA SER A 285 6.23 -3.25 -22.20
C SER A 285 5.26 -2.58 -23.20
N ASP A 286 4.71 -3.35 -24.15
CA ASP A 286 3.71 -2.84 -25.09
C ASP A 286 2.40 -2.47 -24.37
N GLU A 287 2.03 -3.21 -23.32
CA GLU A 287 0.79 -3.01 -22.56
C GLU A 287 0.97 -2.28 -21.23
N VAL A 288 2.21 -2.05 -20.76
CA VAL A 288 2.45 -1.62 -19.38
C VAL A 288 3.33 -0.36 -19.30
N VAL A 289 2.85 0.60 -18.51
CA VAL A 289 3.58 1.81 -18.10
C VAL A 289 3.78 1.76 -16.59
N ARG A 290 5.03 1.93 -16.15
CA ARG A 290 5.37 2.11 -14.74
C ARG A 290 5.49 3.60 -14.45
N ALA A 291 4.73 4.08 -13.48
CA ALA A 291 4.85 5.42 -12.94
C ALA A 291 5.52 5.39 -11.55
N THR A 292 6.45 6.31 -11.31
CA THR A 292 7.20 6.43 -10.05
C THR A 292 7.24 7.89 -9.61
N TRP A 293 7.08 8.13 -8.32
CA TRP A 293 7.27 9.45 -7.71
C TRP A 293 8.66 9.52 -7.06
N GLU A 294 9.31 10.67 -7.13
CA GLU A 294 10.67 10.87 -6.63
C GLU A 294 10.69 11.73 -5.36
N GLY A 295 11.82 11.72 -4.65
CA GLY A 295 12.01 12.54 -3.44
C GLY A 295 11.14 12.13 -2.25
N CYS A 296 10.60 10.92 -2.26
CA CYS A 296 9.70 10.42 -1.22
C CYS A 296 10.43 10.03 0.08
N GLU A 297 9.70 10.10 1.18
CA GLU A 297 10.06 9.45 2.45
C GLU A 297 9.77 7.94 2.40
N ALA A 298 8.71 7.55 1.69
CA ALA A 298 8.34 6.16 1.40
C ALA A 298 8.05 5.97 -0.09
N GLU A 299 8.49 4.85 -0.66
CA GLU A 299 8.41 4.63 -2.11
C GLU A 299 6.97 4.47 -2.62
N THR A 300 6.63 5.16 -3.71
CA THR A 300 5.30 5.08 -4.35
C THR A 300 5.45 4.73 -5.83
N VAL A 301 4.89 3.60 -6.24
CA VAL A 301 4.98 3.04 -7.60
C VAL A 301 3.61 2.58 -8.09
N LEU A 302 3.30 2.86 -9.35
CA LEU A 302 2.10 2.37 -10.03
C LEU A 302 2.47 1.65 -11.34
N TYR A 303 1.95 0.45 -11.53
CA TYR A 303 1.93 -0.23 -12.83
C TYR A 303 0.55 -0.06 -13.46
N VAL A 304 0.52 0.75 -14.52
CA VAL A 304 -0.67 0.97 -15.36
C VAL A 304 -0.67 -0.06 -16.48
N VAL A 305 -1.69 -0.90 -16.52
CA VAL A 305 -1.89 -1.90 -17.58
C VAL A 305 -2.89 -1.36 -18.60
N GLU A 306 -2.38 -0.80 -19.70
CA GLU A 306 -3.17 -0.20 -20.77
C GLU A 306 -4.05 -1.26 -21.46
N GLY A 307 -5.36 -1.08 -21.39
CA GLY A 307 -6.34 -2.04 -21.92
C GLY A 307 -6.55 -3.28 -21.05
N GLY A 308 -5.81 -3.42 -19.94
CA GLY A 308 -5.98 -4.49 -18.96
C GLY A 308 -7.30 -4.36 -18.18
N GLY A 309 -7.83 -5.50 -17.74
CA GLY A 309 -9.04 -5.59 -16.94
C GLY A 309 -8.80 -5.66 -15.43
N HIS A 310 -9.87 -6.03 -14.70
CA HIS A 310 -9.93 -6.32 -13.27
C HIS A 310 -9.25 -7.66 -12.91
N THR A 311 -7.94 -7.77 -13.14
CA THR A 311 -7.22 -9.04 -13.06
C THR A 311 -5.85 -8.87 -12.43
N TRP A 312 -5.23 -10.00 -12.09
CA TRP A 312 -3.88 -10.05 -11.53
C TRP A 312 -2.86 -10.24 -12.66
N PRO A 313 -1.98 -9.25 -12.95
CA PRO A 313 -1.01 -9.37 -14.05
C PRO A 313 -0.14 -10.64 -13.95
N GLY A 314 -0.07 -11.40 -15.04
CA GLY A 314 0.63 -12.69 -15.11
C GLY A 314 -0.18 -13.90 -14.61
N ARG A 315 -1.38 -13.70 -14.05
CA ARG A 315 -2.24 -14.76 -13.50
C ARG A 315 -3.65 -14.65 -14.10
N PRO A 316 -3.88 -15.13 -15.33
CA PRO A 316 -5.18 -15.04 -15.97
C PRO A 316 -6.21 -15.90 -15.23
N THR A 317 -7.49 -15.50 -15.31
CA THR A 317 -8.63 -16.25 -14.79
C THR A 317 -9.46 -16.79 -15.96
N PRO A 318 -9.12 -17.98 -16.51
CA PRO A 318 -9.71 -18.45 -17.76
C PRO A 318 -11.23 -18.61 -17.67
N GLY A 319 -11.93 -18.12 -18.69
CA GLY A 319 -13.40 -18.24 -18.79
C GLY A 319 -14.16 -17.10 -18.13
N PHE A 320 -13.47 -16.09 -17.59
CA PHE A 320 -14.08 -14.89 -17.02
C PHE A 320 -13.57 -13.59 -17.68
N GLU A 321 -12.88 -13.67 -18.82
CA GLU A 321 -12.33 -12.49 -19.51
C GLU A 321 -13.43 -11.52 -19.99
N GLU A 322 -14.62 -12.01 -20.33
CA GLU A 322 -15.75 -11.13 -20.68
C GLU A 322 -16.26 -10.33 -19.47
N GLN A 323 -16.10 -10.87 -18.25
CA GLN A 323 -16.58 -10.24 -17.01
C GLN A 323 -15.53 -9.30 -16.41
N PHE A 324 -14.27 -9.72 -16.39
CA PHE A 324 -13.20 -8.99 -15.73
C PHE A 324 -12.31 -8.23 -16.71
N GLY A 325 -12.43 -8.45 -18.02
CA GLY A 325 -11.49 -7.92 -19.01
C GLY A 325 -10.23 -8.77 -19.14
N PRO A 326 -9.30 -8.37 -20.02
CA PRO A 326 -8.10 -9.15 -20.33
C PRO A 326 -7.04 -9.04 -19.22
N THR A 327 -6.26 -10.10 -19.05
CA THR A 327 -5.07 -10.11 -18.18
C THR A 327 -3.82 -9.93 -19.04
N THR A 328 -2.98 -8.95 -18.71
CA THR A 328 -1.66 -8.83 -19.33
C THR A 328 -0.76 -9.98 -18.88
N MET A 329 0.05 -10.47 -19.81
CA MET A 329 1.11 -11.45 -19.56
C MET A 329 2.50 -10.83 -19.77
N ASP A 330 2.58 -9.52 -20.03
CA ASP A 330 3.84 -8.81 -20.27
C ASP A 330 4.66 -8.64 -18.98
N ILE A 331 3.99 -8.66 -17.83
CA ILE A 331 4.58 -8.62 -16.49
C ILE A 331 3.91 -9.64 -15.57
N GLU A 332 4.60 -10.01 -14.50
CA GLU A 332 4.05 -10.80 -13.40
C GLU A 332 4.05 -9.94 -12.13
N ALA A 333 2.87 -9.61 -11.60
CA ALA A 333 2.77 -8.71 -10.45
C ALA A 333 3.34 -9.33 -9.16
N THR A 334 3.18 -10.65 -8.99
CA THR A 334 3.63 -11.36 -7.79
C THR A 334 5.13 -11.21 -7.52
N PRO A 335 6.05 -11.59 -8.44
CA PRO A 335 7.48 -11.43 -8.20
C PRO A 335 7.90 -9.97 -8.05
N LEU A 336 7.31 -9.04 -8.82
CA LEU A 336 7.60 -7.60 -8.68
C LEU A 336 7.24 -7.07 -7.29
N MET A 337 6.10 -7.49 -6.76
CA MET A 337 5.65 -7.14 -5.41
C MET A 337 6.58 -7.71 -4.33
N PHE A 338 6.99 -8.99 -4.43
CA PHE A 338 7.89 -9.55 -3.42
C PHE A 338 9.29 -8.94 -3.49
N GLU A 339 9.78 -8.60 -4.68
CA GLU A 339 11.01 -7.80 -4.83
C GLU A 339 10.88 -6.43 -4.15
N PHE A 340 9.70 -5.80 -4.28
CA PHE A 340 9.42 -4.53 -3.60
C PHE A 340 9.36 -4.65 -2.07
N PHE A 341 8.74 -5.71 -1.54
CA PHE A 341 8.65 -5.91 -0.10
C PHE A 341 9.98 -6.32 0.54
N LEU A 342 10.71 -7.25 -0.10
CA LEU A 342 11.80 -7.99 0.54
C LEU A 342 13.17 -7.76 -0.12
N GLY A 343 13.22 -6.97 -1.19
CA GLY A 343 14.41 -6.83 -2.04
C GLY A 343 14.55 -8.01 -3.00
N PRO A 344 15.61 -8.09 -3.82
CA PRO A 344 15.80 -9.21 -4.73
C PRO A 344 16.01 -10.52 -3.97
N ALA A 345 15.34 -11.60 -4.40
CA ALA A 345 15.57 -12.93 -3.84
C ALA A 345 17.06 -13.29 -3.87
N ASP A 346 17.55 -13.90 -2.79
CA ASP A 346 18.92 -14.38 -2.73
C ASP A 346 19.13 -15.40 -3.85
N SER A 347 20.14 -15.15 -4.69
CA SER A 347 20.47 -16.07 -5.78
C SER A 347 21.00 -17.38 -5.18
N ALA A 348 20.18 -18.43 -5.17
CA ALA A 348 20.58 -19.78 -4.74
C ALA A 348 21.79 -20.33 -5.52
#